data_AF-A0AAQ4DSZ5-F1
#
_entry.id   AF-A0AAQ4DSZ5-F1
#
_cell.length_a   1.000
_cell.length_b   1.000
_cell.length_c   1.000
_cell.angle_alpha   90.00
_cell.angle_beta   90.00
_cell.angle_gamma   90.00
#
_symmetry.space_group_name_H-M   'P 1'
#
loop_
_entity.id
_entity.type
_entity.pdbx_description
1 polymer ?
#
loop_
_entity_poly.entity_id
_entity_poly.type
_entity_poly.pdbx_seq_one_letter_code
_entity_poly.pdbx_strand_id
1 'polypeptide(L)'
;MTVALLHQILRHSHTDHRKTTSYHPQRNGLTERLNKTLGDMLSMYVVVQHRTWDDVLPYVIFAYNTAVEETTNIPPFRVVYGRDMTTMLDVMLPHVDDIDPNADLHTILHFAEEARQLERVRILNQQCRDAQHYNLRRRDVQYTSGDRVRFWFPIRRRGFSEKFLCRYFGSY
;
A
#
# COMPACT_ATOMS: atom_id res chain seq x y z
N MET A 1 10.27 20.62 -7.84
CA MET A 1 9.60 21.23 -6.67
C MET A 1 10.52 21.11 -5.47
N THR A 2 10.87 22.23 -4.84
CA THR A 2 11.80 22.26 -3.69
C THR A 2 11.07 21.90 -2.39
N VAL A 3 11.78 21.31 -1.42
CA VAL A 3 11.24 20.85 -0.12
C VAL A 3 10.49 21.96 0.65
N ALA A 4 10.88 23.23 0.44
CA ALA A 4 10.23 24.39 1.05
C ALA A 4 8.77 24.57 0.60
N LEU A 5 8.48 24.37 -0.68
CA LEU A 5 7.13 24.49 -1.24
C LEU A 5 6.23 23.38 -0.68
N LEU A 6 6.77 22.17 -0.55
CA LEU A 6 6.06 21.04 0.06
C LEU A 6 5.67 21.32 1.52
N HIS A 7 6.58 21.89 2.32
CA HIS A 7 6.26 22.28 3.71
C HIS A 7 5.19 23.38 3.79
N GLN A 8 5.18 24.34 2.85
CA GLN A 8 4.14 25.37 2.80
C GLN A 8 2.76 24.78 2.50
N ILE A 9 2.67 23.87 1.52
CA ILE A 9 1.40 23.19 1.19
C ILE A 9 0.90 22.41 2.40
N LEU A 10 1.75 21.60 3.02
CA LEU A 10 1.37 20.79 4.19
C LEU A 10 0.88 21.63 5.37
N ARG A 11 1.50 22.80 5.57
CA ARG A 11 1.10 23.75 6.61
C ARG A 11 -0.27 24.35 6.32
N HIS A 12 -0.56 24.68 5.05
CA HIS A 12 -1.87 25.22 4.65
C HIS A 12 -2.97 24.17 4.62
N SER A 13 -2.65 22.92 4.31
CA SER A 13 -3.61 21.80 4.32
C SER A 13 -3.81 21.17 5.71
N HIS A 14 -3.21 21.76 6.76
CA HIS A 14 -3.24 21.22 8.14
C HIS A 14 -2.87 19.73 8.23
N THR A 15 -1.94 19.28 7.39
CA THR A 15 -1.57 17.86 7.27
C THR A 15 -0.23 17.59 7.95
N ASP A 16 -0.18 16.60 8.83
CA ASP A 16 1.06 16.14 9.45
C ASP A 16 1.82 15.19 8.50
N HIS A 17 3.07 15.53 8.18
CA HIS A 17 3.91 14.73 7.30
C HIS A 17 4.83 13.81 8.10
N ARG A 18 4.42 12.55 8.19
CA ARG A 18 5.19 11.49 8.86
C ARG A 18 6.23 10.89 7.93
N LYS A 19 7.52 11.01 8.30
CA LYS A 19 8.64 10.44 7.53
C LYS A 19 9.03 9.07 8.08
N THR A 20 9.30 8.13 7.17
CA THR A 20 9.91 6.84 7.53
C THR A 20 11.42 7.00 7.70
N THR A 21 12.03 6.13 8.51
CA THR A 21 13.48 6.05 8.61
C THR A 21 14.08 5.64 7.27
N SER A 22 15.20 6.26 6.91
CA SER A 22 15.91 5.99 5.65
C SER A 22 16.15 4.49 5.46
N TYR A 23 15.93 4.01 4.24
CA TYR A 23 16.12 2.60 3.85
C TYR A 23 15.38 1.58 4.71
N HIS A 24 14.27 1.98 5.34
CA HIS A 24 13.42 1.08 6.13
C HIS A 24 12.01 0.96 5.51
N PRO A 25 11.91 0.32 4.32
CA PRO A 25 10.66 0.17 3.56
C PRO A 25 9.54 -0.50 4.37
N GLN A 26 9.92 -1.32 5.35
CA GLN A 26 9.02 -2.05 6.24
C GLN A 26 8.00 -1.15 6.94
N ARG A 27 8.34 0.12 7.23
CA ARG A 27 7.38 1.08 7.82
C ARG A 27 6.26 1.53 6.86
N ASN A 28 6.46 1.40 5.56
CA ASN A 28 5.47 1.75 4.53
C ASN A 28 5.07 0.52 3.69
N GLY A 29 5.16 -0.67 4.27
CA GLY A 29 5.04 -1.94 3.55
C GLY A 29 3.68 -2.14 2.86
N LEU A 30 2.59 -1.58 3.40
CA LEU A 30 1.27 -1.68 2.77
C LEU A 30 1.21 -0.91 1.44
N THR A 31 1.67 0.34 1.43
CA THR A 31 1.74 1.15 0.20
C THR A 31 2.72 0.55 -0.80
N GLU A 32 3.85 0.03 -0.34
CA GLU A 32 4.81 -0.64 -1.23
C GLU A 32 4.23 -1.92 -1.84
N ARG A 33 3.47 -2.71 -1.08
CA ARG A 33 2.79 -3.89 -1.59
C ARG A 33 1.73 -3.51 -2.63
N LEU A 34 0.91 -2.48 -2.37
CA LEU A 34 -0.06 -1.96 -3.33
C LEU A 34 0.63 -1.49 -4.62
N ASN A 35 1.70 -0.71 -4.50
CA ASN A 35 2.45 -0.22 -5.66
C ASN A 35 3.03 -1.39 -6.48
N LYS A 36 3.47 -2.45 -5.81
CA LYS A 36 3.92 -3.67 -6.49
C LYS A 36 2.77 -4.32 -7.25
N THR A 37 1.61 -4.54 -6.62
CA THR A 37 0.44 -5.12 -7.27
C THR A 37 0.00 -4.32 -8.50
N LEU A 38 -0.08 -2.98 -8.38
CA LEU A 38 -0.41 -2.12 -9.52
C LEU A 38 0.66 -2.19 -10.62
N GLY A 39 1.94 -2.24 -10.25
CA GLY A 39 3.03 -2.42 -11.21
C GLY A 39 2.94 -3.75 -11.95
N ASP A 40 2.64 -4.84 -11.23
CA ASP A 40 2.46 -6.18 -11.80
C ASP A 40 1.26 -6.19 -12.76
N MET A 41 0.12 -5.59 -12.38
CA MET A 41 -1.05 -5.46 -13.27
C MET A 41 -0.75 -4.63 -14.52
N LEU A 42 -0.10 -3.47 -14.37
CA LEU A 42 0.29 -2.62 -15.49
C LEU A 42 1.25 -3.35 -16.45
N SER A 43 2.18 -4.15 -15.91
CA SER A 43 3.14 -4.90 -16.72
C SER A 43 2.48 -5.89 -17.68
N MET A 44 1.29 -6.39 -17.36
CA MET A 44 0.54 -7.30 -18.24
C MET A 44 0.03 -6.62 -19.52
N TYR A 45 -0.22 -5.31 -19.46
CA TYR A 45 -0.75 -4.54 -20.59
C TYR A 45 0.31 -3.76 -21.34
N VAL A 46 1.41 -3.40 -20.67
CA VAL A 46 2.49 -2.59 -21.21
C VAL A 46 3.56 -3.51 -21.80
N VAL A 47 3.29 -4.09 -22.98
CA VAL A 47 4.14 -5.16 -23.55
C VAL A 47 5.29 -4.64 -24.42
N VAL A 48 5.12 -3.59 -25.24
CA VAL A 48 6.12 -3.24 -26.29
C VAL A 48 6.67 -1.81 -26.20
N GLN A 49 5.84 -0.78 -26.04
CA GLN A 49 6.32 0.60 -26.18
C GLN A 49 6.53 1.37 -24.86
N HIS A 50 6.09 0.85 -23.71
CA HIS A 50 6.17 1.49 -22.38
C HIS A 50 5.63 2.93 -22.29
N ARG A 51 4.96 3.42 -23.35
CA ARG A 51 4.53 4.81 -23.52
C ARG A 51 3.03 5.03 -23.34
N THR A 52 2.26 3.95 -23.24
CA THR A 52 0.79 3.95 -23.16
C THR A 52 0.31 3.46 -21.79
N TRP A 53 1.14 3.56 -20.77
CA TRP A 53 0.79 3.07 -19.42
C TRP A 53 -0.28 3.96 -18.77
N ASP A 54 -0.30 5.24 -19.12
CA ASP A 54 -1.26 6.25 -18.71
C ASP A 54 -2.65 6.00 -19.31
N ASP A 55 -2.71 5.58 -20.58
CA ASP A 55 -3.97 5.19 -21.23
C ASP A 55 -4.61 3.96 -20.55
N VAL A 56 -3.78 3.04 -20.06
CA VAL A 56 -4.23 1.79 -19.44
C VAL A 56 -4.52 1.94 -17.95
N LEU A 57 -3.96 2.96 -17.30
CA LEU A 57 -4.06 3.17 -15.86
C LEU A 57 -5.50 3.18 -15.32
N PRO A 58 -6.49 3.83 -15.95
CA PRO A 58 -7.87 3.80 -15.46
C PRO A 58 -8.47 2.39 -15.41
N TYR A 59 -8.14 1.54 -16.39
CA TYR A 59 -8.63 0.16 -16.45
C TYR A 59 -8.00 -0.71 -15.37
N VAL A 60 -6.71 -0.51 -15.09
CA VAL A 60 -6.02 -1.23 -14.00
C VAL A 60 -6.56 -0.81 -12.64
N ILE A 61 -6.80 0.49 -12.43
CA ILE A 61 -7.40 0.99 -11.18
C ILE A 61 -8.81 0.44 -11.01
N PHE A 62 -9.61 0.43 -12.08
CA PHE A 62 -10.94 -0.18 -12.06
C PHE A 62 -10.86 -1.65 -11.63
N ALA A 63 -10.03 -2.44 -12.31
CA ALA A 63 -9.86 -3.87 -12.00
C ALA A 63 -9.40 -4.10 -10.56
N TYR A 64 -8.49 -3.27 -10.05
CA TYR A 64 -8.03 -3.35 -8.66
C TYR A 64 -9.15 -3.03 -7.67
N ASN A 65 -9.94 -1.99 -7.92
CA ASN A 65 -11.01 -1.56 -7.03
C ASN A 65 -12.18 -2.57 -6.98
N THR A 66 -12.41 -3.33 -8.05
CA THR A 66 -13.44 -4.38 -8.12
C THR A 66 -12.95 -5.75 -7.63
N ALA A 67 -11.64 -6.01 -7.69
CA ALA A 67 -11.09 -7.29 -7.27
C ALA A 67 -11.13 -7.45 -5.74
N VAL A 68 -11.45 -8.67 -5.29
CA VAL A 68 -11.41 -9.01 -3.87
C VAL A 68 -9.94 -9.15 -3.44
N GLU A 69 -9.53 -8.36 -2.45
CA GLU A 69 -8.17 -8.46 -1.91
C GLU A 69 -8.05 -9.68 -0.97
N GLU A 70 -6.97 -10.45 -1.10
CA GLU A 70 -6.77 -11.71 -0.36
C GLU A 70 -6.74 -11.52 1.17
N THR A 71 -6.15 -10.43 1.64
CA THR A 71 -5.99 -10.17 3.09
C THR A 71 -7.32 -9.77 3.73
N THR A 72 -8.04 -8.86 3.07
CA THR A 72 -9.25 -8.27 3.62
C THR A 72 -10.49 -9.02 3.17
N ASN A 73 -10.44 -9.87 2.14
CA ASN A 73 -11.59 -10.53 1.51
C ASN A 73 -12.75 -9.56 1.21
N ILE A 74 -12.43 -8.29 0.93
CA ILE A 74 -13.39 -7.23 0.60
C ILE A 74 -12.80 -6.46 -0.58
N PRO A 75 -13.58 -6.12 -1.61
CA PRO A 75 -13.09 -5.26 -2.69
C PRO A 75 -12.90 -3.82 -2.19
N PRO A 76 -11.81 -3.13 -2.56
CA PRO A 76 -11.53 -1.76 -2.10
C PRO A 76 -12.66 -0.77 -2.36
N PHE A 77 -13.39 -0.93 -3.46
CA PHE A 77 -14.54 -0.08 -3.77
C PHE A 77 -15.64 -0.16 -2.69
N ARG A 78 -15.94 -1.36 -2.19
CA ARG A 78 -16.95 -1.58 -1.15
C ARG A 78 -16.55 -0.95 0.18
N VAL A 79 -15.25 -0.94 0.51
CA VAL A 79 -14.74 -0.26 1.71
C VAL A 79 -14.99 1.25 1.68
N VAL A 80 -14.86 1.87 0.51
CA VAL A 80 -15.02 3.32 0.35
C VAL A 80 -16.49 3.71 0.25
N TYR A 81 -17.27 2.98 -0.56
CA TYR A 81 -18.63 3.37 -0.94
C TYR A 81 -19.73 2.56 -0.27
N GLY A 82 -19.40 1.51 0.48
CA GLY A 82 -20.36 0.64 1.16
C GLY A 82 -21.18 -0.27 0.25
N ARG A 83 -20.91 -0.26 -1.06
CA ARG A 83 -21.62 -1.07 -2.07
C ARG A 83 -20.64 -1.63 -3.08
N ASP A 84 -21.08 -2.62 -3.85
CA ASP A 84 -20.30 -3.12 -4.97
C ASP A 84 -20.32 -2.16 -6.16
N MET A 85 -19.28 -2.29 -6.97
CA MET A 85 -19.19 -1.55 -8.21
C MET A 85 -19.99 -2.27 -9.27
N THR A 86 -20.93 -1.58 -9.91
CA THR A 86 -21.66 -2.14 -11.05
C THR A 86 -20.71 -2.32 -12.22
N THR A 87 -20.44 -3.57 -12.60
CA THR A 87 -19.64 -3.91 -13.77
C THR A 87 -20.53 -4.07 -15.01
N MET A 88 -19.94 -4.03 -16.21
CA MET A 88 -20.70 -4.30 -17.45
C MET A 88 -21.38 -5.67 -17.42
N LEU A 89 -20.79 -6.64 -16.72
CA LEU A 89 -21.35 -7.97 -16.57
C LEU A 89 -22.64 -7.96 -15.74
N ASP A 90 -22.69 -7.15 -14.69
CA ASP A 90 -23.87 -6.99 -13.81
C ASP A 90 -25.03 -6.26 -14.50
N VAL A 91 -24.74 -5.49 -15.56
CA VAL A 91 -25.77 -4.89 -16.42
C VAL A 91 -26.31 -5.90 -17.42
N MET A 92 -25.46 -6.80 -17.94
CA MET A 92 -25.84 -7.80 -18.94
C MET A 92 -26.54 -9.01 -18.35
N LEU A 93 -26.18 -9.40 -17.12
CA LEU A 93 -26.77 -10.50 -16.38
C LEU A 93 -27.59 -9.93 -15.22
N PRO A 94 -28.82 -10.42 -14.96
CA PRO A 94 -29.57 -9.99 -13.79
C PRO A 94 -28.79 -10.33 -12.51
N HIS A 95 -28.11 -9.34 -11.96
CA HIS A 95 -27.41 -9.40 -10.69
C HIS A 95 -28.31 -8.81 -9.60
N VAL A 96 -28.45 -9.54 -8.49
CA VAL A 96 -29.14 -9.02 -7.31
C VAL A 96 -28.05 -8.43 -6.43
N ASP A 97 -27.97 -7.10 -6.43
CA ASP A 97 -27.12 -6.38 -5.47
C ASP A 97 -27.61 -6.67 -4.04
N ASP A 98 -26.68 -6.81 -3.10
CA ASP A 98 -26.99 -6.94 -1.67
C ASP A 98 -27.72 -5.70 -1.10
N ILE A 99 -27.70 -4.59 -1.83
CA ILE A 99 -28.22 -3.29 -1.42
C ILE A 99 -29.31 -2.85 -2.39
N ASP A 100 -30.49 -2.53 -1.84
CA ASP A 100 -31.59 -1.96 -2.61
C ASP A 100 -31.11 -0.68 -3.33
N PRO A 101 -31.32 -0.55 -4.66
CA PRO A 101 -31.03 0.69 -5.40
C PRO A 101 -31.70 1.94 -4.81
N ASN A 102 -32.81 1.78 -4.06
CA ASN A 102 -33.51 2.84 -3.35
C ASN A 102 -33.15 2.93 -1.86
N ALA A 103 -32.07 2.28 -1.41
CA ALA A 103 -31.60 2.37 -0.04
C ALA A 103 -31.32 3.82 0.37
N ASP A 104 -31.76 4.17 1.58
CA ASP A 104 -31.49 5.49 2.14
C ASP A 104 -29.98 5.70 2.37
N LEU A 105 -29.55 6.95 2.35
CA LEU A 105 -28.15 7.33 2.57
C LEU A 105 -27.61 6.76 3.88
N HIS A 106 -28.43 6.73 4.94
CA HIS A 106 -28.04 6.16 6.22
C HIS A 106 -27.67 4.68 6.12
N THR A 107 -28.41 3.91 5.32
CA THR A 107 -28.15 2.50 5.08
C THR A 107 -26.83 2.29 4.35
N ILE A 108 -26.57 3.10 3.31
CA ILE A 108 -25.30 3.04 2.57
C ILE A 108 -24.11 3.38 3.48
N LEU A 109 -24.24 4.42 4.30
CA LEU A 109 -23.19 4.83 5.24
C LEU A 109 -22.92 3.76 6.29
N HIS A 110 -23.97 3.12 6.80
CA HIS A 110 -23.86 2.01 7.75
C HIS A 110 -23.05 0.85 7.14
N PHE A 111 -23.41 0.39 5.93
CA PHE A 111 -22.68 -0.67 5.25
C PHE A 111 -21.22 -0.29 4.96
N ALA A 112 -20.95 0.96 4.56
CA ALA A 112 -19.59 1.45 4.39
C ALA A 112 -18.79 1.41 5.70
N GLU A 113 -19.42 1.76 6.82
CA GLU A 113 -18.79 1.68 8.13
C GLU A 113 -18.53 0.25 8.57
N GLU A 114 -19.49 -0.66 8.39
CA GLU A 114 -19.32 -2.09 8.67
C GLU A 114 -18.18 -2.69 7.83
N ALA A 115 -18.12 -2.39 6.53
CA ALA A 115 -17.05 -2.83 5.65
C ALA A 115 -15.67 -2.37 6.15
N ARG A 116 -15.54 -1.09 6.53
CA ARG A 116 -14.30 -0.53 7.10
C ARG A 116 -13.91 -1.17 8.43
N GLN A 117 -14.88 -1.43 9.30
CA GLN A 117 -14.61 -2.08 10.59
C GLN A 117 -14.12 -3.52 10.39
N LEU A 118 -14.78 -4.27 9.51
CA LEU A 118 -14.41 -5.64 9.19
C LEU A 118 -13.02 -5.72 8.53
N GLU A 119 -12.76 -4.84 7.58
CA GLU A 119 -11.46 -4.69 6.93
C GLU A 119 -10.36 -4.41 7.96
N ARG A 120 -10.58 -3.44 8.86
CA ARG A 120 -9.63 -3.10 9.92
C ARG A 120 -9.29 -4.30 10.79
N VAL A 121 -10.29 -5.08 11.21
CA VAL A 121 -10.07 -6.29 12.02
C VAL A 121 -9.24 -7.32 11.26
N ARG A 122 -9.54 -7.55 9.97
CA ARG A 122 -8.80 -8.51 9.13
C ARG A 122 -7.34 -8.07 8.92
N ILE A 123 -7.11 -6.79 8.64
CA ILE A 123 -5.75 -6.21 8.51
C ILE A 123 -4.98 -6.39 9.81
N LEU A 124 -5.55 -6.05 10.96
CA LEU A 124 -4.88 -6.19 12.26
C LEU A 124 -4.54 -7.65 12.56
N ASN A 125 -5.46 -8.58 12.30
CA ASN A 125 -5.21 -10.01 12.48
C ASN A 125 -4.07 -10.50 11.57
N GLN A 126 -4.03 -10.06 10.31
CA GLN A 126 -2.94 -10.42 9.40
C GLN A 126 -1.61 -9.82 9.88
N GLN A 127 -1.60 -8.56 10.30
CA GLN A 127 -0.41 -7.92 10.86
C GLN A 127 0.12 -8.65 12.10
N CYS A 128 -0.78 -9.12 12.98
CA CYS A 128 -0.40 -9.94 14.14
C CYS A 128 0.28 -11.25 13.72
N ARG A 129 -0.27 -11.96 12.72
CA ARG A 129 0.32 -13.20 12.18
C ARG A 129 1.68 -12.93 11.54
N ASP A 130 1.77 -11.90 10.72
CA ASP A 130 3.01 -11.49 10.05
C ASP A 130 4.08 -11.11 11.10
N ALA A 131 3.69 -10.41 12.16
CA ALA A 131 4.58 -10.07 13.27
C ALA A 131 5.06 -11.31 14.02
N GLN A 132 4.20 -12.29 14.29
CA GLN A 132 4.60 -13.56 14.91
C GLN A 132 5.64 -14.27 14.04
N HIS A 133 5.37 -14.44 12.74
CA HIS A 133 6.30 -15.08 11.81
C HIS A 133 7.63 -14.34 11.69
N TYR A 134 7.60 -13.01 11.64
CA TYR A 134 8.80 -12.18 11.62
C TYR A 134 9.62 -12.34 12.90
N ASN A 135 8.95 -12.29 14.06
CA ASN A 135 9.59 -12.39 15.37
C ASN A 135 10.28 -13.73 15.59
N LEU A 136 9.78 -14.84 15.03
CA LEU A 136 10.45 -16.16 15.08
C LEU A 136 11.89 -16.13 14.52
N ARG A 137 12.16 -15.27 13.53
CA ARG A 137 13.48 -15.16 12.88
C ARG A 137 14.27 -13.95 13.37
N ARG A 138 13.67 -13.09 14.19
CA ARG A 138 14.29 -11.88 14.69
C ARG A 138 15.25 -12.23 15.82
N ARG A 139 16.49 -11.74 15.72
CA ARG A 139 17.40 -11.69 16.87
C ARG A 139 17.08 -10.46 17.69
N ASP A 140 16.79 -10.64 18.96
CA ASP A 140 16.62 -9.49 19.85
C ASP A 140 18.01 -8.95 20.21
N VAL A 141 18.29 -7.74 19.74
CA VAL A 141 19.53 -7.03 20.01
C VAL A 141 19.12 -5.71 20.64
N GLN A 142 19.49 -5.54 21.91
CA GLN A 142 19.32 -4.29 22.63
C GLN A 142 20.64 -3.53 22.61
N TYR A 143 20.56 -2.23 22.33
CA TYR A 143 21.71 -1.34 22.31
C TYR A 143 21.61 -0.39 23.49
N THR A 144 22.72 -0.17 24.17
CA THR A 144 22.88 0.82 25.23
C THR A 144 23.65 2.03 24.72
N SER A 145 23.42 3.19 25.33
CA SER A 145 24.14 4.42 24.98
C SER A 145 25.65 4.23 25.17
N GLY A 146 26.42 4.28 24.09
CA GLY A 146 27.87 4.03 24.09
C GLY A 146 28.30 2.75 23.36
N ASP A 147 27.36 1.90 22.97
CA ASP A 147 27.65 0.72 22.15
C ASP A 147 28.04 1.12 20.73
N ARG A 148 29.15 0.53 20.25
CA ARG A 148 29.64 0.79 18.89
C ARG A 148 28.77 0.07 17.87
N VAL A 149 28.05 0.82 17.05
CA VAL A 149 27.22 0.27 15.97
C VAL A 149 27.79 0.58 14.60
N ARG A 150 27.58 -0.35 13.66
CA ARG A 150 27.90 -0.16 12.25
C ARG A 150 26.64 0.21 11.50
N PHE A 151 26.67 1.34 10.79
CA PHE A 151 25.53 1.75 9.98
C PHE A 151 25.57 1.05 8.62
N TRP A 152 24.48 0.40 8.22
CA TRP A 152 24.33 -0.19 6.90
C TRP A 152 23.71 0.81 5.91
N PHE A 153 24.45 1.18 4.85
CA PHE A 153 23.96 2.05 3.78
C PHE A 153 24.12 1.36 2.42
N PRO A 154 23.03 1.11 1.66
CA PRO A 154 23.12 0.57 0.32
C PRO A 154 23.42 1.69 -0.69
N ILE A 155 24.67 2.17 -0.72
CA ILE A 155 25.10 3.21 -1.66
C ILE A 155 25.44 2.58 -3.01
N ARG A 156 24.67 2.91 -4.05
CA ARG A 156 25.02 2.58 -5.44
C ARG A 156 26.00 3.63 -5.98
N ARG A 157 27.26 3.23 -6.22
CA ARG A 157 28.24 4.08 -6.92
C ARG A 157 28.36 3.62 -8.37
N ARG A 158 28.03 4.52 -9.30
CA ARG A 158 28.15 4.28 -10.75
C ARG A 158 29.60 3.91 -11.08
N GLY A 159 29.82 2.80 -11.78
CA GLY A 159 31.15 2.31 -12.18
C GLY A 159 31.84 1.34 -11.19
N PHE A 160 31.27 1.11 -10.00
CA PHE A 160 31.78 0.11 -9.05
C PHE A 160 30.82 -1.07 -8.92
N SER A 161 31.38 -2.28 -8.77
CA SER A 161 30.58 -3.49 -8.55
C SER A 161 30.03 -3.53 -7.12
N GLU A 162 28.70 -3.71 -6.98
CA GLU A 162 27.99 -3.77 -5.70
C GLU A 162 28.48 -4.87 -4.75
N LYS A 163 29.16 -5.90 -5.29
CA LYS A 163 29.67 -7.03 -4.51
C LYS A 163 30.92 -6.67 -3.71
N PHE A 164 31.69 -5.67 -4.15
CA PHE A 164 32.96 -5.28 -3.53
C PHE A 164 32.89 -3.97 -2.74
N LEU A 165 31.72 -3.32 -2.70
CA LEU A 165 31.53 -2.12 -1.89
C LEU A 165 31.35 -2.49 -0.40
N CYS A 166 32.11 -1.84 0.48
CA CYS A 166 31.86 -1.92 1.91
C CYS A 166 30.48 -1.34 2.22
N ARG A 167 29.59 -2.15 2.80
CA ARG A 167 28.19 -1.77 3.07
C ARG A 167 27.97 -1.20 4.48
N TYR A 168 28.98 -1.34 5.33
CA TYR A 168 28.91 -0.98 6.75
C TYR A 168 29.93 0.10 7.05
N PHE A 169 29.48 1.24 7.57
CA PHE A 169 30.33 2.39 7.87
C PHE A 169 30.35 2.70 9.36
N GLY A 170 31.53 3.12 9.84
CA GLY A 170 31.78 3.63 11.19
C GLY A 170 31.90 2.57 12.29
N SER A 171 32.38 3.04 13.44
CA SER A 171 32.09 2.46 14.76
C SER A 171 31.69 3.65 15.63
N TYR A 172 30.42 4.04 15.50
CA TYR A 172 29.85 5.18 16.22
C TYR A 172 29.35 4.71 17.57
#